data_AF-A0A9E7JQN8-F1
#
_entry.id   AF-A0A9E7JQN8-F1
#
_cell.length_a   1.000
_cell.length_b   1.000
_cell.length_c   1.000
_cell.angle_alpha   90.00
_cell.angle_beta   90.00
_cell.angle_gamma   90.00
#
_symmetry.space_group_name_H-M   'P 1'
#
loop_
_entity.id
_entity.type
_entity.pdbx_description
1 polymer ?
#
loop_
_entity_poly.entity_id
_entity_poly.type
_entity_poly.pdbx_seq_one_letter_code
_entity_poly.pdbx_strand_id
1 'polypeptide(L)'
;MELSSSLHRLPSFDLSFSSSLSPAPLQSHLKFPHSRRPIPRRRALAVATNTPQEAPPNSPQRLLRELAERKKVAFPKKKVPPRRFILKPPLDDAKLTQRFLNSPQLSLKSLPLLSSCLPPSRLNNADRTWIDEYLLEAKQALGYPLEPSDRLEDDANPAKHFDTLLYLAFQHPVVGCERTNAKHVRNGHSRLWFLGQFVLELAFAEYFLQRYPRESPAPMRERVYALIGKRNLPKWIRAASLHNLVFPYDEMDKMIRKDREPPVKSVFWALFGAIYLCFGMPEVYRVLFEAFGMDPEDESCQPKLRRQLEDVDYVSVEFENKQLSWQDPPQDALFTHPRLFRACVPPGMHRFRGNIWDFDSRPKVMETLGYPLPISDRIAEITEARNIELGLGLQLCFLHPSKYKFEHPRFCFERLEYVGQKIQDLVMAERLLMKHLDAPGRWLQEKHRRTLMNKFCGRYLRDKHLHHFVIYGELAQDKYEHNRRLRNPATTAVQQAIHGLAYTVYGKPDVRRLMFEVFDFEQIQPKVV
;
A
#
# COMPACT_ATOMS: atom_id res chain seq x y z
N MET A 1 -9.17 57.16 46.79
CA MET A 1 -9.00 57.28 45.33
C MET A 1 -9.37 55.93 44.75
N GLU A 2 -10.67 55.72 44.53
CA GLU A 2 -11.31 55.69 43.20
C GLU A 2 -10.89 54.45 42.37
N LEU A 3 -11.72 53.58 41.79
CA LEU A 3 -13.17 53.44 41.61
C LEU A 3 -13.45 51.97 41.12
N SER A 4 -14.62 51.42 41.52
CA SER A 4 -15.51 50.41 40.89
C SER A 4 -14.98 49.44 39.79
N SER A 5 -14.97 48.11 39.96
CA SER A 5 -16.07 47.10 39.89
C SER A 5 -16.48 46.61 38.48
N SER A 6 -16.48 45.29 38.27
CA SER A 6 -17.64 44.56 37.72
C SER A 6 -17.49 43.04 37.86
N LEU A 7 -18.39 42.46 38.65
CA LEU A 7 -18.74 41.05 38.73
C LEU A 7 -19.68 40.69 37.57
N HIS A 8 -19.49 39.53 36.95
CA HIS A 8 -20.64 38.80 36.37
C HIS A 8 -20.55 37.30 36.62
N ARG A 9 -21.70 36.79 37.08
CA ARG A 9 -21.98 35.44 37.58
C ARG A 9 -22.00 34.40 36.46
N LEU A 10 -21.47 33.22 36.77
CA LEU A 10 -21.83 31.95 36.14
C LEU A 10 -23.26 31.55 36.53
N PRO A 11 -24.04 30.96 35.61
CA PRO A 11 -25.05 29.99 35.94
C PRO A 11 -24.61 28.58 35.53
N SER A 12 -24.95 27.66 36.42
CA SER A 12 -24.68 26.23 36.41
C SER A 12 -25.80 25.42 35.75
N PHE A 13 -25.41 24.32 35.09
CA PHE A 13 -26.15 23.11 34.72
C PHE A 13 -27.42 23.19 33.86
N ASP A 14 -27.41 22.46 32.73
CA ASP A 14 -28.28 21.29 32.59
C ASP A 14 -27.74 20.30 31.56
N LEU A 15 -27.40 19.11 32.06
CA LEU A 15 -27.07 17.92 31.30
C LEU A 15 -28.39 17.30 30.81
N SER A 16 -28.60 17.26 29.50
CA SER A 16 -29.59 16.37 28.90
C SER A 16 -28.90 15.39 27.94
N PHE A 17 -28.87 14.13 28.37
CA PHE A 17 -28.59 12.98 27.52
C PHE A 17 -29.84 12.70 26.68
N SER A 18 -29.66 12.49 25.37
CA SER A 18 -30.44 11.48 24.66
C SER A 18 -29.70 10.95 23.45
N SER A 19 -29.52 9.64 23.51
CA SER A 19 -29.02 8.71 22.51
C SER A 19 -29.87 8.67 21.26
N SER A 20 -29.26 8.58 20.07
CA SER A 20 -29.79 7.68 19.02
C SER A 20 -28.74 7.37 17.96
N LEU A 21 -28.71 6.08 17.63
CA LEU A 21 -27.94 5.43 16.58
C LEU A 21 -28.53 5.81 15.19
N SER A 22 -27.62 6.08 14.24
CA SER A 22 -27.72 6.07 12.75
C SER A 22 -28.99 5.47 12.10
N PRO A 23 -29.49 5.97 10.94
CA PRO A 23 -28.72 5.99 9.68
C PRO A 23 -28.98 7.19 8.73
N ALA A 24 -28.00 7.48 7.88
CA ALA A 24 -28.14 8.43 6.77
C ALA A 24 -28.98 7.86 5.61
N PRO A 25 -29.84 8.70 5.01
CA PRO A 25 -30.05 8.67 3.56
C PRO A 25 -29.80 10.06 2.99
N LEU A 26 -28.69 10.25 2.26
CA LEU A 26 -28.50 11.44 1.44
C LEU A 26 -29.36 11.30 0.18
N GLN A 27 -30.58 11.84 0.23
CA GLN A 27 -31.35 12.22 -0.96
C GLN A 27 -30.74 13.51 -1.53
N SER A 28 -30.07 13.44 -2.68
CA SER A 28 -29.64 14.61 -3.44
C SER A 28 -30.79 15.11 -4.32
N HIS A 29 -31.47 16.17 -3.87
CA HIS A 29 -32.35 16.98 -4.69
C HIS A 29 -31.53 17.70 -5.78
N LEU A 30 -31.62 17.23 -7.03
CA LEU A 30 -31.18 17.97 -8.21
C LEU A 30 -32.31 18.92 -8.65
N LYS A 31 -32.07 20.23 -8.49
CA LYS A 31 -32.88 21.29 -9.11
C LYS A 31 -32.35 21.56 -10.52
N PHE A 32 -33.16 21.29 -11.55
CA PHE A 32 -32.88 21.67 -12.94
C PHE A 32 -33.43 23.09 -13.22
N PRO A 33 -32.65 24.00 -13.83
CA PRO A 33 -33.21 25.23 -14.37
C PRO A 33 -33.74 25.02 -15.80
N HIS A 34 -34.95 25.54 -16.03
CA HIS A 34 -35.61 25.64 -17.32
C HIS A 34 -34.87 26.58 -18.29
N SER A 35 -34.72 26.14 -19.55
CA SER A 35 -34.60 27.04 -20.70
C SER A 35 -35.46 26.52 -21.85
N ARG A 36 -36.24 27.42 -22.45
CA ARG A 36 -37.30 27.17 -23.45
C ARG A 36 -36.86 27.62 -24.85
N ARG A 37 -37.39 26.88 -25.85
CA ARG A 37 -37.66 27.22 -27.29
C ARG A 37 -36.65 26.68 -28.33
N PRO A 38 -37.04 26.50 -29.61
CA PRO A 38 -38.22 25.76 -30.12
C PRO A 38 -37.85 24.75 -31.25
N ILE A 39 -38.69 23.74 -31.45
CA ILE A 39 -38.52 22.68 -32.47
C ILE A 39 -39.11 23.13 -33.82
N PRO A 40 -38.45 22.93 -34.98
CA PRO A 40 -39.10 23.10 -36.28
C PRO A 40 -39.82 21.81 -36.69
N ARG A 41 -41.11 21.98 -37.01
CA ARG A 41 -42.02 20.97 -37.59
C ARG A 41 -41.46 20.40 -38.90
N ARG A 42 -41.45 19.06 -39.04
CA ARG A 42 -41.63 18.39 -40.33
C ARG A 42 -42.72 17.32 -40.23
N ARG A 43 -43.54 17.32 -41.29
CA ARG A 43 -44.85 16.70 -41.50
C ARG A 43 -44.91 15.20 -41.15
N ALA A 44 -45.91 14.84 -40.35
CA ALA A 44 -46.41 13.47 -40.25
C ALA A 44 -47.36 13.19 -41.42
N LEU A 45 -47.13 12.09 -42.13
CA LEU A 45 -48.09 11.45 -43.02
C LEU A 45 -48.79 10.35 -42.23
N ALA A 46 -50.11 10.43 -42.15
CA ALA A 46 -50.96 9.45 -41.50
C ALA A 46 -51.05 8.18 -42.37
N VAL A 47 -50.89 7.01 -41.74
CA VAL A 47 -51.39 5.73 -42.25
C VAL A 47 -52.28 5.14 -41.18
N ALA A 48 -53.52 4.86 -41.56
CA ALA A 48 -54.59 4.41 -40.70
C ALA A 48 -54.49 2.91 -40.38
N THR A 49 -54.92 2.61 -39.15
CA THR A 49 -55.62 1.38 -38.69
C THR A 49 -54.87 0.05 -38.69
N ASN A 50 -54.48 -0.41 -37.50
CA ASN A 50 -55.20 -1.48 -36.79
C ASN A 50 -54.61 -1.65 -35.39
N THR A 51 -55.24 -1.07 -34.37
CA THR A 51 -54.92 -1.31 -32.96
C THR A 51 -55.57 -2.63 -32.50
N PRO A 52 -54.81 -3.65 -32.08
CA PRO A 52 -55.36 -4.66 -31.19
C PRO A 52 -55.41 -4.04 -29.79
N GLN A 53 -56.61 -4.01 -29.21
CA GLN A 53 -56.91 -3.62 -27.84
C GLN A 53 -55.84 -4.17 -26.86
N GLU A 54 -55.05 -3.29 -26.23
CA GLU A 54 -54.09 -3.72 -25.20
C GLU A 54 -54.84 -4.17 -23.95
N ALA A 55 -54.64 -5.44 -23.58
CA ALA A 55 -55.18 -6.01 -22.35
C ALA A 55 -54.51 -5.35 -21.11
N PRO A 56 -55.23 -5.24 -19.98
CA PRO A 56 -54.74 -4.58 -18.78
C PRO A 56 -53.42 -5.20 -18.27
N PRO A 57 -52.58 -4.39 -17.58
CA PRO A 57 -51.18 -4.71 -17.32
C PRO A 57 -50.93 -6.01 -16.54
N ASN A 58 -51.93 -6.53 -15.84
CA ASN A 58 -51.84 -7.76 -15.03
C ASN A 58 -52.61 -8.97 -15.61
N SER A 59 -52.98 -8.96 -16.90
CA SER A 59 -53.71 -10.09 -17.49
C SER A 59 -52.80 -11.32 -17.76
N PRO A 60 -53.23 -12.54 -17.41
CA PRO A 60 -52.43 -13.75 -17.65
C PRO A 60 -52.17 -14.02 -19.14
N GLN A 61 -53.04 -13.54 -20.03
CA GLN A 61 -52.87 -13.66 -21.47
C GLN A 61 -51.71 -12.80 -22.01
N ARG A 62 -51.44 -11.64 -21.39
CA ARG A 62 -50.27 -10.79 -21.72
C ARG A 62 -48.97 -11.44 -21.26
N LEU A 63 -48.94 -12.03 -20.06
CA LEU A 63 -47.80 -12.80 -19.56
C LEU A 63 -47.49 -14.01 -20.44
N LEU A 64 -48.52 -14.72 -20.92
CA LEU A 64 -48.33 -15.83 -21.85
C LEU A 64 -47.81 -15.36 -23.22
N ARG A 65 -48.23 -14.19 -23.71
CA ARG A 65 -47.66 -13.55 -24.91
C ARG A 65 -46.21 -13.11 -24.71
N GLU A 66 -45.87 -12.46 -23.60
CA GLU A 66 -44.49 -12.10 -23.26
C GLU A 66 -43.59 -13.34 -23.11
N LEU A 67 -44.09 -14.41 -22.49
CA LEU A 67 -43.36 -15.69 -22.40
C LEU A 67 -43.20 -16.35 -23.78
N ALA A 68 -44.20 -16.24 -24.66
CA ALA A 68 -44.10 -16.72 -26.03
C ALA A 68 -43.12 -15.88 -26.87
N GLU A 69 -43.07 -14.56 -26.66
CA GLU A 69 -42.10 -13.66 -27.28
C GLU A 69 -40.68 -13.88 -26.74
N ARG A 70 -40.51 -14.11 -25.43
CA ARG A 70 -39.24 -14.54 -24.82
C ARG A 70 -38.80 -15.93 -25.29
N LYS A 71 -39.72 -16.80 -25.70
CA LYS A 71 -39.40 -18.07 -26.38
C LYS A 71 -39.02 -17.88 -27.85
N LYS A 72 -39.54 -16.83 -28.52
CA LYS A 72 -39.17 -16.47 -29.91
C LYS A 72 -37.82 -15.75 -29.99
N VAL A 73 -37.43 -15.00 -28.96
CA VAL A 73 -36.03 -14.61 -28.76
C VAL A 73 -35.29 -15.86 -28.35
N ALA A 74 -34.93 -16.66 -29.35
CA ALA A 74 -34.04 -17.78 -29.17
C ALA A 74 -32.82 -17.25 -28.41
N PHE A 75 -32.65 -17.65 -27.16
CA PHE A 75 -31.34 -17.66 -26.52
C PHE A 75 -30.39 -18.16 -27.61
N PRO A 76 -29.31 -17.42 -27.96
CA PRO A 76 -28.38 -17.91 -28.96
C PRO A 76 -28.05 -19.33 -28.50
N LYS A 77 -28.49 -20.35 -29.27
CA LYS A 77 -28.31 -21.74 -28.89
C LYS A 77 -26.86 -21.79 -28.46
N LYS A 78 -26.59 -22.07 -27.17
CA LYS A 78 -25.22 -22.25 -26.70
C LYS A 78 -24.69 -23.31 -27.65
N LYS A 79 -23.92 -22.91 -28.67
CA LYS A 79 -23.17 -23.85 -29.48
C LYS A 79 -22.42 -24.59 -28.40
N VAL A 80 -22.76 -25.85 -28.19
CA VAL A 80 -21.94 -26.72 -27.35
C VAL A 80 -20.56 -26.49 -27.91
N PRO A 81 -19.64 -25.87 -27.14
CA PRO A 81 -18.33 -25.58 -27.68
C PRO A 81 -17.83 -26.92 -28.22
N PRO A 82 -17.32 -26.95 -29.46
CA PRO A 82 -16.84 -28.21 -30.01
C PRO A 82 -15.97 -28.87 -28.94
N ARG A 83 -16.16 -30.18 -28.68
CA ARG A 83 -15.33 -30.97 -27.74
C ARG A 83 -13.87 -31.10 -28.24
N ARG A 84 -13.34 -30.07 -28.88
CA ARG A 84 -11.95 -29.90 -29.24
C ARG A 84 -11.31 -29.12 -28.10
N PHE A 85 -10.67 -29.89 -27.21
CA PHE A 85 -9.62 -29.41 -26.30
C PHE A 85 -10.08 -28.37 -25.27
N ILE A 86 -10.98 -28.75 -24.36
CA ILE A 86 -11.17 -27.98 -23.10
C ILE A 86 -9.85 -27.94 -22.32
N LEU A 87 -9.02 -28.96 -22.49
CA LEU A 87 -7.62 -28.98 -22.08
C LEU A 87 -6.77 -28.80 -23.33
N LYS A 88 -5.93 -27.75 -23.35
CA LYS A 88 -4.82 -27.69 -24.32
C LYS A 88 -4.08 -29.04 -24.22
N PRO A 89 -3.70 -29.68 -25.34
CA PRO A 89 -2.87 -30.89 -25.27
C PRO A 89 -1.68 -30.60 -24.34
N PRO A 90 -1.28 -31.57 -23.50
CA PRO A 90 -0.14 -31.39 -22.60
C PRO A 90 1.02 -30.85 -23.41
N LEU A 91 1.67 -29.81 -22.89
CA LEU A 91 2.85 -29.25 -23.51
C LEU A 91 3.83 -30.40 -23.71
N ASP A 92 4.32 -30.55 -24.93
CA ASP A 92 5.41 -31.48 -25.25
C ASP A 92 6.55 -31.28 -24.23
N ASP A 93 6.85 -32.34 -23.47
CA ASP A 93 7.78 -32.29 -22.34
C ASP A 93 9.16 -31.78 -22.77
N ALA A 94 9.59 -32.05 -24.00
CA ALA A 94 10.84 -31.52 -24.55
C ALA A 94 10.78 -30.00 -24.71
N LYS A 95 9.67 -29.47 -25.24
CA LYS A 95 9.45 -28.01 -25.39
C LYS A 95 9.28 -27.33 -24.05
N LEU A 96 8.67 -28.01 -23.07
CA LEU A 96 8.50 -27.48 -21.73
C LEU A 96 9.85 -27.39 -21.00
N THR A 97 10.66 -28.45 -21.04
CA THR A 97 12.02 -28.46 -20.49
C THR A 97 12.89 -27.37 -21.12
N GLN A 98 12.85 -27.23 -22.44
CA GLN A 98 13.56 -26.14 -23.12
C GLN A 98 13.08 -24.76 -22.68
N ARG A 99 11.78 -24.57 -22.42
CA ARG A 99 11.27 -23.29 -21.88
C ARG A 99 11.80 -23.01 -20.49
N PHE A 100 11.84 -24.00 -19.61
CA PHE A 100 12.36 -23.83 -18.26
C PHE A 100 13.86 -23.52 -18.26
N LEU A 101 14.66 -24.25 -19.03
CA LEU A 101 16.11 -24.01 -19.14
C LEU A 101 16.42 -22.62 -19.73
N ASN A 102 15.58 -22.12 -20.63
CA ASN A 102 15.77 -20.83 -21.28
C ASN A 102 15.10 -19.65 -20.56
N SER A 103 14.42 -19.89 -19.43
CA SER A 103 13.64 -18.87 -18.73
C SER A 103 14.53 -17.97 -17.85
N PRO A 104 14.60 -16.65 -18.13
CA PRO A 104 15.29 -15.71 -17.24
C PRO A 104 14.71 -15.70 -15.82
N GLN A 105 13.41 -15.99 -15.68
CA GLN A 105 12.72 -16.04 -14.40
C GLN A 105 13.20 -17.18 -13.49
N LEU A 106 13.77 -18.25 -14.07
CA LEU A 106 14.20 -19.46 -13.34
C LEU A 106 15.72 -19.64 -13.33
N SER A 107 16.47 -18.76 -14.01
CA SER A 107 17.93 -18.86 -14.08
C SER A 107 18.61 -18.48 -12.77
N LEU A 108 18.01 -17.57 -11.99
CA LEU A 108 18.61 -17.02 -10.77
C LEU A 108 18.06 -17.71 -9.52
N LYS A 109 18.82 -18.66 -8.97
CA LYS A 109 18.48 -19.34 -7.70
C LYS A 109 18.86 -18.53 -6.47
N SER A 110 19.90 -17.70 -6.56
CA SER A 110 20.42 -16.88 -5.45
C SER A 110 19.51 -15.70 -5.10
N LEU A 111 18.77 -15.18 -6.08
CA LEU A 111 17.92 -13.98 -5.94
C LEU A 111 16.45 -14.31 -6.26
N PRO A 112 15.74 -15.08 -5.41
CA PRO A 112 14.40 -15.58 -5.71
C PRO A 112 13.39 -14.45 -5.94
N LEU A 113 13.48 -13.35 -5.20
CA LEU A 113 12.57 -12.21 -5.35
C LEU A 113 12.78 -11.50 -6.70
N LEU A 114 14.02 -11.15 -7.05
CA LEU A 114 14.36 -10.51 -8.33
C LEU A 114 13.99 -11.42 -9.50
N SER A 115 14.40 -12.69 -9.41
CA SER A 115 14.10 -13.71 -10.42
C SER A 115 12.61 -13.76 -10.73
N SER A 116 11.76 -13.65 -9.70
CA SER A 116 10.31 -13.70 -9.86
C SER A 116 9.76 -12.54 -10.70
N CYS A 117 10.44 -11.40 -10.80
CA CYS A 117 10.01 -10.24 -11.59
C CYS A 117 10.58 -10.22 -13.02
N LEU A 118 11.53 -11.10 -13.34
CA LEU A 118 12.03 -11.27 -14.70
C LEU A 118 10.99 -11.94 -15.61
N PRO A 119 11.08 -11.71 -16.94
CA PRO A 119 10.12 -12.29 -17.85
C PRO A 119 10.35 -13.81 -17.98
N PRO A 120 9.29 -14.64 -18.08
CA PRO A 120 9.43 -16.09 -18.21
C PRO A 120 10.04 -16.53 -19.56
N SER A 121 10.20 -15.62 -20.51
CA SER A 121 10.78 -15.87 -21.83
C SER A 121 11.76 -14.75 -22.16
N ARG A 122 12.77 -15.05 -22.99
CA ARG A 122 13.74 -14.05 -23.45
C ARG A 122 13.07 -12.95 -24.26
N LEU A 123 13.64 -11.76 -24.17
CA LEU A 123 13.24 -10.59 -24.94
C LEU A 123 13.45 -10.83 -26.45
N ASN A 124 12.49 -10.41 -27.25
CA ASN A 124 12.51 -10.51 -28.70
C ASN A 124 13.37 -9.40 -29.33
N ASN A 125 13.61 -9.47 -30.65
CA ASN A 125 14.38 -8.44 -31.35
C ASN A 125 13.76 -7.04 -31.23
N ALA A 126 12.43 -6.93 -31.28
CA ALA A 126 11.73 -5.64 -31.09
C ALA A 126 11.92 -5.04 -29.67
N ASP A 127 12.11 -5.91 -28.68
CA ASP A 127 12.37 -5.48 -27.31
C ASP A 127 13.80 -4.97 -27.17
N ARG A 128 14.75 -5.66 -27.83
CA ARG A 128 16.16 -5.24 -27.91
C ARG A 128 16.34 -3.92 -28.64
N THR A 129 15.65 -3.70 -29.76
CA THR A 129 15.71 -2.42 -30.47
C THR A 129 15.21 -1.26 -29.59
N TRP A 130 14.18 -1.48 -28.76
CA TRP A 130 13.76 -0.45 -27.81
C TRP A 130 14.83 -0.17 -26.77
N ILE A 131 15.46 -1.23 -26.25
CA ILE A 131 16.55 -1.11 -25.27
C ILE A 131 17.68 -0.28 -25.86
N ASP A 132 18.11 -0.60 -27.09
CA ASP A 132 19.20 0.10 -27.76
C ASP A 132 18.87 1.58 -28.05
N GLU A 133 17.61 1.90 -28.38
CA GLU A 133 17.17 3.26 -28.72
C GLU A 133 16.91 4.15 -27.49
N TYR A 134 16.27 3.61 -26.44
CA TYR A 134 15.64 4.43 -25.39
C TYR A 134 16.22 4.23 -23.99
N LEU A 135 16.96 3.15 -23.73
CA LEU A 135 17.45 2.86 -22.39
C LEU A 135 18.45 3.90 -21.89
N LEU A 136 19.28 4.45 -22.80
CA LEU A 136 20.27 5.46 -22.44
C LEU A 136 19.59 6.74 -21.94
N GLU A 137 18.50 7.18 -22.57
CA GLU A 137 17.71 8.33 -22.13
C GLU A 137 17.16 8.10 -20.71
N ALA A 138 16.63 6.90 -20.44
CA ALA A 138 16.12 6.54 -19.12
C ALA A 138 17.23 6.54 -18.06
N LYS A 139 18.40 5.95 -18.37
CA LYS A 139 19.55 5.92 -17.45
C LYS A 139 20.09 7.32 -17.17
N GLN A 140 20.23 8.14 -18.21
CA GLN A 140 20.70 9.52 -18.08
C GLN A 140 19.75 10.34 -17.20
N ALA A 141 18.45 10.26 -17.43
CA ALA A 141 17.43 10.95 -16.63
C ALA A 141 17.44 10.56 -15.14
N LEU A 142 17.80 9.31 -14.83
CA LEU A 142 17.84 8.78 -13.46
C LEU A 142 19.22 8.88 -12.80
N GLY A 143 20.24 9.32 -13.55
CA GLY A 143 21.62 9.46 -13.07
C GLY A 143 22.38 8.12 -12.95
N TYR A 144 22.06 7.13 -13.78
CA TYR A 144 22.76 5.84 -13.80
C TYR A 144 23.89 5.80 -14.85
N PRO A 145 24.92 4.93 -14.66
CA PRO A 145 25.94 4.69 -15.67
C PRO A 145 25.32 4.24 -17.00
N LEU A 146 25.81 4.82 -18.10
CA LEU A 146 25.29 4.54 -19.45
C LEU A 146 25.73 3.18 -19.99
N GLU A 147 26.77 2.58 -19.41
CA GLU A 147 27.27 1.26 -19.78
C GLU A 147 26.20 0.17 -19.56
N PRO A 148 26.17 -0.89 -20.40
CA PRO A 148 25.27 -2.02 -20.20
C PRO A 148 25.50 -2.71 -18.86
N SER A 149 24.44 -2.95 -18.11
CA SER A 149 24.52 -3.59 -16.78
C SER A 149 24.95 -5.06 -16.86
N ASP A 150 24.76 -5.71 -18.00
CA ASP A 150 25.19 -7.10 -18.25
C ASP A 150 26.71 -7.28 -18.18
N ARG A 151 27.49 -6.19 -18.27
CA ARG A 151 28.96 -6.20 -18.22
C ARG A 151 29.55 -6.27 -16.81
N LEU A 152 28.73 -6.16 -15.76
CA LEU A 152 29.20 -6.34 -14.40
C LEU A 152 29.78 -7.76 -14.26
N GLU A 153 30.86 -7.95 -13.50
CA GLU A 153 31.52 -9.27 -13.45
C GLU A 153 30.78 -10.25 -12.51
N ASP A 154 30.20 -9.74 -11.42
CA ASP A 154 29.59 -10.57 -10.36
C ASP A 154 28.15 -11.03 -10.68
N ASP A 155 27.96 -12.31 -11.01
CA ASP A 155 26.64 -12.92 -11.28
C ASP A 155 25.66 -12.86 -10.10
N ALA A 156 26.14 -12.65 -8.87
CA ALA A 156 25.30 -12.46 -7.70
C ALA A 156 24.80 -11.01 -7.56
N ASN A 157 25.35 -10.06 -8.31
CA ASN A 157 24.98 -8.66 -8.23
C ASN A 157 23.61 -8.41 -8.90
N PRO A 158 22.56 -8.04 -8.15
CA PRO A 158 21.23 -7.80 -8.69
C PRO A 158 21.18 -6.64 -9.71
N ALA A 159 22.17 -5.74 -9.70
CA ALA A 159 22.28 -4.63 -10.65
C ALA A 159 22.48 -5.10 -12.10
N LYS A 160 22.98 -6.32 -12.34
CA LYS A 160 23.10 -6.91 -13.69
C LYS A 160 21.79 -6.87 -14.47
N HIS A 161 20.68 -7.10 -13.76
CA HIS A 161 19.36 -7.20 -14.37
C HIS A 161 18.66 -5.85 -14.51
N PHE A 162 19.30 -4.75 -14.11
CA PHE A 162 18.68 -3.44 -14.06
C PHE A 162 18.15 -3.00 -15.42
N ASP A 163 18.90 -3.19 -16.51
CA ASP A 163 18.51 -2.83 -17.87
C ASP A 163 17.22 -3.54 -18.32
N THR A 164 17.14 -4.84 -18.04
CA THR A 164 15.95 -5.65 -18.34
C THR A 164 14.75 -5.19 -17.51
N LEU A 165 14.94 -4.92 -16.21
CA LEU A 165 13.84 -4.47 -15.34
C LEU A 165 13.40 -3.04 -15.65
N LEU A 166 14.33 -2.17 -16.04
CA LEU A 166 14.06 -0.80 -16.46
C LEU A 166 13.26 -0.79 -17.77
N TYR A 167 13.66 -1.61 -18.74
CA TYR A 167 12.85 -1.86 -19.94
C TYR A 167 11.43 -2.26 -19.57
N LEU A 168 11.25 -3.31 -18.75
CA LEU A 168 9.94 -3.80 -18.31
C LEU A 168 9.12 -2.73 -17.58
N ALA A 169 9.76 -1.83 -16.82
CA ALA A 169 9.07 -0.76 -16.12
C ALA A 169 8.33 0.19 -17.07
N PHE A 170 8.86 0.43 -18.27
CA PHE A 170 8.21 1.27 -19.29
C PHE A 170 7.19 0.51 -20.16
N GLN A 171 7.14 -0.83 -20.12
CA GLN A 171 6.24 -1.64 -20.95
C GLN A 171 4.81 -1.76 -20.40
N HIS A 172 4.15 -0.61 -20.22
CA HIS A 172 2.76 -0.53 -19.76
C HIS A 172 1.76 -0.75 -20.91
N PRO A 173 0.61 -1.38 -20.65
CA PRO A 173 -0.39 -1.64 -21.69
C PRO A 173 -1.15 -0.36 -22.05
N VAL A 174 -0.84 0.25 -23.20
CA VAL A 174 -1.60 1.39 -23.76
C VAL A 174 -2.61 0.88 -24.80
N VAL A 175 -3.80 1.47 -24.80
CA VAL A 175 -4.81 1.24 -25.85
C VAL A 175 -4.26 1.82 -27.16
N GLY A 176 -3.91 0.96 -28.12
CA GLY A 176 -3.41 1.36 -29.45
C GLY A 176 -1.90 1.17 -29.67
N CYS A 177 -1.12 0.81 -28.64
CA CYS A 177 0.30 0.52 -28.80
C CYS A 177 0.53 -1.00 -28.98
N GLU A 178 0.71 -1.45 -30.23
CA GLU A 178 0.93 -2.87 -30.54
C GLU A 178 2.24 -3.43 -29.96
N ARG A 179 3.20 -2.57 -29.61
CA ARG A 179 4.54 -2.92 -29.07
C ARG A 179 4.46 -3.72 -27.77
N THR A 180 3.41 -3.54 -26.97
CA THR A 180 3.30 -4.10 -25.59
C THR A 180 2.40 -5.34 -25.46
N ASN A 181 2.06 -5.99 -26.58
CA ASN A 181 1.14 -7.13 -26.59
C ASN A 181 1.74 -8.45 -26.10
N ALA A 182 3.08 -8.56 -26.03
CA ALA A 182 3.74 -9.77 -25.56
C ALA A 182 3.36 -10.08 -24.10
N LYS A 183 2.75 -11.25 -23.88
CA LYS A 183 2.21 -11.64 -22.57
C LYS A 183 3.28 -11.61 -21.47
N HIS A 184 4.50 -12.06 -21.77
CA HIS A 184 5.60 -12.14 -20.80
C HIS A 184 6.09 -10.75 -20.37
N VAL A 185 6.17 -9.79 -21.30
CA VAL A 185 6.51 -8.39 -21.04
C VAL A 185 5.45 -7.71 -20.15
N ARG A 186 4.17 -7.82 -20.55
CA ARG A 186 3.05 -7.25 -19.76
C ARG A 186 3.00 -7.83 -18.35
N ASN A 187 3.27 -9.12 -18.21
CA ASN A 187 3.33 -9.78 -16.91
C ASN A 187 4.49 -9.21 -16.08
N GLY A 188 5.70 -9.10 -16.64
CA GLY A 188 6.87 -8.49 -15.99
C GLY A 188 6.59 -7.07 -15.49
N HIS A 189 6.09 -6.18 -16.37
CA HIS A 189 5.67 -4.83 -16.01
C HIS A 189 4.67 -4.83 -14.84
N SER A 190 3.61 -5.63 -14.94
CA SER A 190 2.57 -5.67 -13.90
C SER A 190 3.09 -6.15 -12.55
N ARG A 191 4.09 -7.02 -12.51
CA ARG A 191 4.70 -7.55 -11.29
C ARG A 191 5.59 -6.51 -10.62
N LEU A 192 6.40 -5.79 -11.41
CA LEU A 192 7.17 -4.64 -10.94
C LEU A 192 6.27 -3.54 -10.38
N TRP A 193 5.21 -3.21 -11.12
CA TRP A 193 4.20 -2.25 -10.70
C TRP A 193 3.54 -2.62 -9.36
N PHE A 194 3.21 -3.90 -9.19
CA PHE A 194 2.65 -4.43 -7.94
C PHE A 194 3.61 -4.28 -6.76
N LEU A 195 4.89 -4.64 -6.94
CA LEU A 195 5.90 -4.50 -5.89
C LEU A 195 6.17 -3.03 -5.54
N GLY A 196 6.43 -2.21 -6.56
CA GLY A 196 6.86 -0.84 -6.37
C GLY A 196 5.82 0.06 -5.72
N GLN A 197 4.53 -0.30 -5.79
CA GLN A 197 3.49 0.37 -4.99
C GLN A 197 3.86 0.33 -3.50
N PHE A 198 4.16 -0.85 -2.96
CA PHE A 198 4.41 -1.04 -1.52
C PHE A 198 5.79 -0.56 -1.10
N VAL A 199 6.78 -0.64 -2.00
CA VAL A 199 8.09 -0.01 -1.80
C VAL A 199 7.95 1.49 -1.56
N LEU A 200 7.22 2.19 -2.44
CA LEU A 200 7.00 3.62 -2.32
C LEU A 200 6.21 3.99 -1.06
N GLU A 201 5.15 3.23 -0.75
CA GLU A 201 4.37 3.49 0.46
C GLU A 201 5.20 3.31 1.75
N LEU A 202 6.11 2.34 1.79
CA LEU A 202 7.06 2.18 2.91
C LEU A 202 8.10 3.30 2.94
N ALA A 203 8.71 3.64 1.80
CA ALA A 203 9.74 4.67 1.72
C ALA A 203 9.23 6.00 2.26
N PHE A 204 8.05 6.45 1.82
CA PHE A 204 7.47 7.68 2.33
C PHE A 204 7.07 7.59 3.81
N ALA A 205 6.59 6.43 4.29
CA ALA A 205 6.27 6.27 5.70
C ALA A 205 7.51 6.42 6.58
N GLU A 206 8.60 5.75 6.23
CA GLU A 206 9.90 5.88 6.92
C GLU A 206 10.42 7.32 6.89
N TYR A 207 10.41 7.94 5.72
CA TYR A 207 10.90 9.30 5.53
C TYR A 207 10.11 10.31 6.36
N PHE A 208 8.77 10.32 6.25
CA PHE A 208 7.93 11.29 6.93
C PHE A 208 7.85 11.09 8.45
N LEU A 209 7.93 9.85 8.93
CA LEU A 209 8.00 9.60 10.37
C LEU A 209 9.25 10.22 10.98
N GLN A 210 10.39 10.11 10.29
CA GLN A 210 11.68 10.64 10.75
C GLN A 210 11.80 12.15 10.54
N ARG A 211 11.25 12.69 9.44
CA ARG A 211 11.26 14.14 9.16
C ARG A 211 10.31 14.92 10.05
N TYR A 212 9.13 14.36 10.37
CA TYR A 212 8.13 14.98 11.24
C TYR A 212 7.84 14.09 12.46
N PRO A 213 8.79 13.99 13.41
CA PRO A 213 8.67 13.09 14.57
C PRO A 213 7.50 13.43 15.50
N ARG A 214 7.03 14.68 15.49
CA ARG A 214 5.95 15.21 16.34
C ARG A 214 4.56 15.21 15.68
N GLU A 215 4.48 15.02 14.36
CA GLU A 215 3.19 14.98 13.67
C GLU A 215 2.49 13.63 13.86
N SER A 216 1.15 13.61 13.84
CA SER A 216 0.43 12.33 13.80
C SER A 216 0.52 11.67 12.40
N PRO A 217 0.26 10.36 12.27
CA PRO A 217 0.30 9.69 10.96
C PRO A 217 -0.71 10.21 9.91
N ALA A 218 -1.76 10.93 10.33
CA ALA A 218 -2.78 11.42 9.39
C ALA A 218 -2.25 12.52 8.43
N PRO A 219 -1.64 13.63 8.91
CA PRO A 219 -0.89 14.57 8.09
C PRO A 219 0.11 13.91 7.13
N MET A 220 0.87 12.92 7.59
CA MET A 220 1.84 12.21 6.76
C MET A 220 1.18 11.52 5.57
N ARG A 221 0.04 10.85 5.79
CA ARG A 221 -0.73 10.22 4.70
C ARG A 221 -1.24 11.24 3.67
N GLU A 222 -1.58 12.46 4.09
CA GLU A 222 -1.97 13.53 3.18
C GLU A 222 -0.78 13.99 2.32
N ARG A 223 0.40 14.18 2.92
CA ARG A 223 1.64 14.52 2.20
C ARG A 223 1.97 13.45 1.15
N VAL A 224 1.89 12.17 1.51
CA VAL A 224 2.10 11.06 0.54
C VAL A 224 1.08 11.10 -0.59
N TYR A 225 -0.20 11.28 -0.27
CA TYR A 225 -1.25 11.35 -1.28
C TYR A 225 -1.08 12.55 -2.21
N ALA A 226 -0.58 13.68 -1.70
CA ALA A 226 -0.26 14.84 -2.51
C ALA A 226 0.95 14.55 -3.41
N LEU A 227 2.06 14.01 -2.91
CA LEU A 227 3.24 13.75 -3.73
C LEU A 227 2.99 12.73 -4.85
N ILE A 228 2.49 11.54 -4.49
CA ILE A 228 2.34 10.41 -5.44
C ILE A 228 0.89 10.12 -5.84
N GLY A 229 0.01 11.09 -5.63
CA GLY A 229 -1.37 11.03 -6.11
C GLY A 229 -1.43 10.97 -7.64
N LYS A 230 -2.46 10.31 -8.18
CA LYS A 230 -2.66 10.12 -9.63
C LYS A 230 -2.58 11.43 -10.43
N ARG A 231 -2.92 12.56 -9.80
CA ARG A 231 -2.90 13.91 -10.36
C ARG A 231 -1.50 14.47 -10.55
N ASN A 232 -0.60 14.15 -9.63
CA ASN A 232 0.72 14.79 -9.54
C ASN A 232 1.82 13.94 -10.18
N LEU A 233 1.61 12.63 -10.33
CA LEU A 233 2.58 11.76 -11.02
C LEU A 233 2.95 12.21 -12.45
N PRO A 234 2.03 12.74 -13.29
CA PRO A 234 2.43 13.27 -14.60
C PRO A 234 3.40 14.46 -14.50
N LYS A 235 3.25 15.33 -13.47
CA LYS A 235 4.18 16.44 -13.20
C LYS A 235 5.58 15.89 -12.94
N TRP A 236 5.70 14.86 -12.11
CA TRP A 236 6.97 14.25 -11.74
C TRP A 236 7.63 13.47 -12.88
N ILE A 237 6.88 12.68 -13.65
CA ILE A 237 7.40 12.00 -14.85
C ILE A 237 7.94 13.01 -15.87
N ARG A 238 7.27 14.16 -16.02
CA ARG A 238 7.79 15.25 -16.84
C ARG A 238 9.04 15.89 -16.26
N ALA A 239 9.06 16.19 -14.95
CA ALA A 239 10.20 16.82 -14.29
C ALA A 239 11.48 15.99 -14.45
N ALA A 240 11.36 14.66 -14.40
CA ALA A 240 12.44 13.72 -14.68
C ALA A 240 12.71 13.49 -16.19
N SER A 241 12.05 14.22 -17.09
CA SER A 241 12.17 14.06 -18.55
C SER A 241 11.83 12.66 -19.09
N LEU A 242 11.05 11.85 -18.36
CA LEU A 242 10.71 10.47 -18.75
C LEU A 242 9.41 10.36 -19.57
N HIS A 243 8.74 11.48 -19.83
CA HIS A 243 7.41 11.50 -20.44
C HIS A 243 7.39 10.94 -21.87
N ASN A 244 8.45 11.14 -22.67
CA ASN A 244 8.58 10.60 -24.02
C ASN A 244 8.75 9.07 -24.01
N LEU A 245 9.35 8.51 -22.96
CA LEU A 245 9.49 7.06 -22.80
C LEU A 245 8.15 6.40 -22.42
N VAL A 246 7.31 7.12 -21.68
CA VAL A 246 5.95 6.67 -21.36
C VAL A 246 5.04 6.82 -22.58
N PHE A 247 5.13 7.92 -23.32
CA PHE A 247 4.29 8.18 -24.47
C PHE A 247 5.14 8.58 -25.69
N PRO A 248 5.69 7.61 -26.45
CA PRO A 248 6.61 7.92 -27.55
C PRO A 248 5.98 8.70 -28.71
N TYR A 249 4.67 8.55 -28.90
CA TYR A 249 3.95 9.13 -30.04
C TYR A 249 2.92 10.20 -29.64
N ASP A 250 2.60 10.30 -28.35
CA ASP A 250 1.54 11.17 -27.86
C ASP A 250 2.11 12.26 -26.95
N GLU A 251 1.66 13.49 -27.14
CA GLU A 251 1.97 14.57 -26.21
C GLU A 251 1.15 14.41 -24.92
N MET A 252 1.84 14.08 -23.82
CA MET A 252 1.22 13.79 -22.52
C MET A 252 0.23 14.87 -22.03
N ASP A 253 0.42 16.16 -22.36
CA ASP A 253 -0.51 17.21 -21.94
C ASP A 253 -1.84 17.22 -22.68
N LYS A 254 -1.80 16.85 -23.97
CA LYS A 254 -2.98 16.84 -24.84
C LYS A 254 -3.86 15.61 -24.57
N MET A 255 -3.31 14.59 -23.91
CA MET A 255 -4.03 13.36 -23.57
C MET A 255 -5.15 13.58 -22.56
N ILE A 256 -6.23 12.82 -22.75
CA ILE A 256 -7.33 12.77 -21.79
C ILE A 256 -6.81 12.19 -20.47
N ARG A 257 -7.18 12.85 -19.37
CA ARG A 257 -6.78 12.47 -18.00
C ARG A 257 -6.94 10.97 -17.69
N LYS A 258 -8.07 10.37 -18.13
CA LYS A 258 -8.39 8.96 -17.90
C LYS A 258 -7.39 8.00 -18.56
N ASP A 259 -6.83 8.41 -19.70
CA ASP A 259 -5.90 7.60 -20.47
C ASP A 259 -4.45 7.92 -20.10
N ARG A 260 -4.19 9.13 -19.59
CA ARG A 260 -2.87 9.58 -19.12
C ARG A 260 -2.49 9.07 -17.73
N GLU A 261 -3.35 9.27 -16.72
CA GLU A 261 -2.98 9.05 -15.32
C GLU A 261 -2.66 7.57 -14.99
N PRO A 262 -3.40 6.56 -15.50
CA PRO A 262 -3.12 5.16 -15.16
C PRO A 262 -1.78 4.64 -15.70
N PRO A 263 -1.41 4.85 -17.00
CA PRO A 263 -0.08 4.56 -17.53
C PRO A 263 1.07 5.15 -16.72
N VAL A 264 1.05 6.47 -16.50
CA VAL A 264 2.07 7.21 -15.73
C VAL A 264 2.20 6.61 -14.34
N LYS A 265 1.08 6.34 -13.67
CA LYS A 265 1.09 5.68 -12.36
C LYS A 265 1.72 4.29 -12.43
N SER A 266 1.40 3.53 -13.47
CA SER A 266 1.91 2.17 -13.60
C SER A 266 3.42 2.12 -13.84
N VAL A 267 3.92 2.99 -14.71
CA VAL A 267 5.36 3.12 -14.97
C VAL A 267 6.08 3.64 -13.73
N PHE A 268 5.57 4.68 -13.07
CA PHE A 268 6.18 5.25 -11.88
C PHE A 268 6.36 4.18 -10.78
N TRP A 269 5.33 3.41 -10.46
CA TRP A 269 5.51 2.33 -9.47
C TRP A 269 6.42 1.21 -10.00
N ALA A 270 6.30 0.81 -11.28
CA ALA A 270 7.16 -0.25 -11.81
C ALA A 270 8.66 0.12 -11.78
N LEU A 271 8.97 1.39 -12.03
CA LEU A 271 10.32 1.93 -11.95
C LEU A 271 10.91 1.75 -10.54
N PHE A 272 10.19 2.14 -9.51
CA PHE A 272 10.64 1.96 -8.12
C PHE A 272 10.65 0.50 -7.68
N GLY A 273 9.82 -0.35 -8.28
CA GLY A 273 9.93 -1.80 -8.14
C GLY A 273 11.25 -2.34 -8.69
N ALA A 274 11.70 -1.87 -9.86
CA ALA A 274 12.97 -2.26 -10.46
C ALA A 274 14.18 -1.75 -9.64
N ILE A 275 14.17 -0.47 -9.27
CA ILE A 275 15.23 0.15 -8.46
C ILE A 275 15.39 -0.57 -7.14
N TYR A 276 14.29 -0.87 -6.46
CA TYR A 276 14.30 -1.60 -5.18
C TYR A 276 14.95 -2.98 -5.30
N LEU A 277 14.64 -3.73 -6.36
CA LEU A 277 15.18 -5.07 -6.56
C LEU A 277 16.69 -5.05 -6.85
N CYS A 278 17.17 -4.03 -7.56
CA CYS A 278 18.57 -3.92 -7.96
C CYS A 278 19.46 -3.26 -6.89
N PHE A 279 18.96 -2.27 -6.16
CA PHE A 279 19.79 -1.40 -5.32
C PHE A 279 19.24 -1.18 -3.89
N GLY A 280 18.03 -1.64 -3.59
CA GLY A 280 17.42 -1.50 -2.26
C GLY A 280 16.78 -0.13 -2.00
N MET A 281 16.44 0.13 -0.72
CA MET A 281 15.74 1.37 -0.30
C MET A 281 16.56 2.67 -0.40
N PRO A 282 17.90 2.70 -0.15
CA PRO A 282 18.68 3.94 -0.24
C PRO A 282 18.56 4.58 -1.62
N GLU A 283 18.61 3.75 -2.65
CA GLU A 283 18.49 4.20 -4.03
C GLU A 283 17.07 4.68 -4.37
N VAL A 284 16.04 4.09 -3.74
CA VAL A 284 14.67 4.60 -3.84
C VAL A 284 14.58 6.03 -3.33
N TYR A 285 15.21 6.35 -2.18
CA TYR A 285 15.25 7.72 -1.66
C TYR A 285 16.00 8.67 -2.58
N ARG A 286 17.18 8.26 -3.04
CA ARG A 286 17.98 9.05 -3.99
C ARG A 286 17.17 9.41 -5.24
N VAL A 287 16.57 8.42 -5.89
CA VAL A 287 15.80 8.67 -7.12
C VAL A 287 14.57 9.53 -6.84
N LEU A 288 13.84 9.33 -5.73
CA LEU A 288 12.67 10.15 -5.38
C LEU A 288 13.02 11.65 -5.22
N PHE A 289 14.10 11.96 -4.51
CA PHE A 289 14.40 13.32 -4.09
C PHE A 289 15.43 14.02 -4.97
N GLU A 290 16.40 13.29 -5.50
CA GLU A 290 17.44 13.82 -6.40
C GLU A 290 16.97 13.82 -7.86
N ALA A 291 16.64 12.64 -8.41
CA ALA A 291 16.32 12.52 -9.83
C ALA A 291 14.94 13.10 -10.18
N PHE A 292 13.93 12.82 -9.36
CA PHE A 292 12.58 13.38 -9.54
C PHE A 292 12.42 14.78 -8.94
N GLY A 293 13.34 15.23 -8.08
CA GLY A 293 13.28 16.55 -7.46
C GLY A 293 12.03 16.76 -6.60
N MET A 294 11.50 15.71 -5.97
CA MET A 294 10.29 15.85 -5.15
C MET A 294 10.57 16.70 -3.92
N ASP A 295 9.86 17.81 -3.79
CA ASP A 295 9.95 18.66 -2.60
C ASP A 295 8.82 18.31 -1.60
N PRO A 296 9.14 17.75 -0.42
CA PRO A 296 8.16 17.48 0.62
C PRO A 296 7.57 18.75 1.25
N GLU A 297 8.23 19.89 1.10
CA GLU A 297 7.80 21.17 1.67
C GLU A 297 6.92 22.01 0.74
N ASP A 298 6.73 21.59 -0.52
CA ASP A 298 5.85 22.26 -1.50
C ASP A 298 4.47 22.51 -0.89
N GLU A 299 3.95 23.74 -1.02
CA GLU A 299 2.66 24.17 -0.46
C GLU A 299 1.51 23.23 -0.84
N SER A 300 1.54 22.68 -2.06
CA SER A 300 0.53 21.75 -2.55
C SER A 300 0.52 20.41 -1.82
N CYS A 301 1.61 20.10 -1.11
CA CYS A 301 1.80 18.87 -0.34
C CYS A 301 1.57 19.06 1.16
N GLN A 302 1.38 20.29 1.63
CA GLN A 302 1.16 20.55 3.04
C GLN A 302 -0.20 20.01 3.51
N PRO A 303 -0.24 19.29 4.65
CA PRO A 303 -1.46 18.70 5.18
C PRO A 303 -2.39 19.80 5.68
N LYS A 304 -3.67 19.46 5.82
CA LYS A 304 -4.64 20.40 6.41
C LYS A 304 -4.24 20.73 7.85
N LEU A 305 -4.27 22.02 8.19
CA LEU A 305 -3.99 22.48 9.55
C LEU A 305 -4.98 21.84 10.53
N ARG A 306 -4.45 21.29 11.61
CA ARG A 306 -5.21 20.62 12.68
C ARG A 306 -4.72 21.14 14.02
N ARG A 307 -5.59 21.08 15.03
CA ARG A 307 -5.17 21.28 16.42
C ARG A 307 -4.14 20.19 16.75
N GLN A 308 -2.88 20.58 16.89
CA GLN A 308 -1.84 19.73 17.42
C GLN A 308 -1.83 19.89 18.95
N LEU A 309 -1.72 18.77 19.65
CA LEU A 309 -1.39 18.81 21.08
C LEU A 309 0.10 19.14 21.19
N GLU A 310 0.46 19.92 22.19
CA GLU A 310 1.86 20.25 22.45
C GLU A 310 2.61 18.97 22.83
N ASP A 311 3.74 18.73 22.18
CA ASP A 311 4.60 17.56 22.35
C ASP A 311 5.99 18.08 22.69
N VAL A 312 6.17 18.43 23.97
CA VAL A 312 7.42 19.01 24.48
C VAL A 312 8.39 17.87 24.78
N ASP A 313 9.51 17.85 24.05
CA ASP A 313 10.50 16.80 24.12
C ASP A 313 11.87 17.36 24.49
N TYR A 314 12.19 17.31 25.78
CA TYR A 314 13.48 17.80 26.30
C TYR A 314 14.64 16.81 26.11
N VAL A 315 14.37 15.60 25.61
CA VAL A 315 15.35 14.50 25.56
C VAL A 315 15.92 14.32 24.16
N SER A 316 15.11 14.54 23.14
CA SER A 316 15.51 14.35 21.74
C SER A 316 15.77 15.67 21.01
N VAL A 317 16.77 16.42 21.49
CA VAL A 317 17.24 17.68 20.90
C VAL A 317 17.64 17.53 19.42
N GLU A 318 18.02 16.31 19.01
CA GLU A 318 18.31 15.94 17.61
C GLU A 318 17.15 16.19 16.64
N PHE A 319 15.92 16.28 17.14
CA PHE A 319 14.73 16.57 16.34
C PHE A 319 14.29 18.03 16.37
N GLU A 320 14.87 18.88 17.22
CA GLU A 320 14.37 20.25 17.45
C GLU A 320 14.89 21.26 16.43
N ASN A 321 16.00 21.01 15.72
CA ASN A 321 16.62 22.02 14.85
C ASN A 321 17.15 21.52 13.49
N LYS A 322 17.08 20.21 13.19
CA LYS A 322 17.55 19.64 11.92
C LYS A 322 16.49 18.72 11.30
N GLN A 323 15.72 19.27 10.35
CA GLN A 323 14.88 18.45 9.48
C GLN A 323 15.79 17.49 8.67
N LEU A 324 15.41 16.22 8.62
CA LEU A 324 16.16 15.17 7.92
C LEU A 324 16.27 15.53 6.42
N SER A 325 17.50 15.58 5.90
CA SER A 325 17.77 15.55 4.46
C SER A 325 17.68 14.11 3.94
N TRP A 326 17.26 13.93 2.69
CA TRP A 326 17.25 12.60 2.07
C TRP A 326 18.66 11.97 1.97
N GLN A 327 19.70 12.80 1.96
CA GLN A 327 21.13 12.42 1.90
C GLN A 327 21.69 11.91 3.21
N ASP A 328 20.88 11.84 4.27
CA ASP A 328 21.21 11.17 5.53
C ASP A 328 20.43 9.83 5.62
N PRO A 329 20.50 8.89 4.64
CA PRO A 329 19.51 7.83 4.53
C PRO A 329 19.75 6.73 5.58
N PRO A 330 18.73 5.91 5.88
CA PRO A 330 18.60 5.26 7.18
C PRO A 330 19.21 3.84 7.26
N GLN A 331 19.85 3.29 6.22
CA GLN A 331 20.14 1.84 6.24
C GLN A 331 21.30 1.43 7.16
N ASP A 332 22.46 2.08 7.04
CA ASP A 332 23.58 1.79 7.94
C ASP A 332 23.49 2.53 9.27
N ALA A 333 22.44 3.34 9.44
CA ALA A 333 22.13 4.06 10.66
C ALA A 333 20.85 3.57 11.35
N LEU A 334 20.06 2.63 10.81
CA LEU A 334 18.87 2.09 11.50
C LEU A 334 19.23 1.52 12.88
N PHE A 335 20.46 1.04 13.02
CA PHE A 335 20.99 0.46 14.27
C PHE A 335 22.10 1.30 14.91
N THR A 336 22.85 2.07 14.11
CA THR A 336 23.90 2.96 14.63
C THR A 336 23.30 4.25 15.22
N HIS A 337 22.14 4.68 14.71
CA HIS A 337 21.32 5.78 15.19
C HIS A 337 19.83 5.43 15.01
N PRO A 338 19.16 4.74 15.95
CA PRO A 338 17.81 4.17 15.79
C PRO A 338 16.71 5.24 15.70
N ARG A 339 16.78 6.05 14.65
CA ARG A 339 16.06 7.31 14.47
C ARG A 339 14.61 7.04 14.10
N LEU A 340 14.34 6.00 13.32
CA LEU A 340 12.99 5.54 13.04
C LEU A 340 12.31 4.97 14.30
N PHE A 341 13.03 4.23 15.14
CA PHE A 341 12.54 3.78 16.44
C PHE A 341 12.20 4.98 17.32
N ARG A 342 13.14 5.92 17.52
CA ARG A 342 12.93 7.15 18.31
C ARG A 342 11.84 8.06 17.75
N ALA A 343 11.67 8.07 16.44
CA ALA A 343 10.57 8.78 15.80
C ALA A 343 9.23 8.13 16.16
N CYS A 344 9.14 6.80 16.29
CA CYS A 344 7.91 6.10 16.60
C CYS A 344 7.63 5.98 18.11
N VAL A 345 8.67 5.79 18.91
CA VAL A 345 8.62 5.57 20.35
C VAL A 345 9.11 6.85 21.05
N PRO A 346 8.21 7.61 21.68
CA PRO A 346 8.58 8.87 22.30
C PRO A 346 9.53 8.67 23.49
N PRO A 347 10.41 9.65 23.76
CA PRO A 347 11.16 9.64 25.00
C PRO A 347 10.22 9.78 26.20
N GLY A 348 10.68 9.31 27.36
CA GLY A 348 9.82 9.19 28.54
C GLY A 348 9.08 7.86 28.64
N MET A 349 9.15 6.97 27.65
CA MET A 349 8.61 5.61 27.78
C MET A 349 9.24 4.82 28.94
N HIS A 350 10.45 5.17 29.37
CA HIS A 350 11.08 4.61 30.57
C HIS A 350 10.28 4.87 31.85
N ARG A 351 9.43 5.91 31.90
CA ARG A 351 8.54 6.19 33.05
C ARG A 351 7.51 5.09 33.27
N PHE A 352 7.21 4.31 32.23
CA PHE A 352 6.32 3.16 32.32
C PHE A 352 7.05 1.87 32.72
N ARG A 353 8.37 1.89 33.01
CA ARG A 353 9.03 0.69 33.52
C ARG A 353 8.58 0.35 34.94
N GLY A 354 8.54 -0.94 35.24
CA GLY A 354 8.18 -1.44 36.57
C GLY A 354 6.71 -1.29 36.93
N ASN A 355 5.85 -0.94 35.97
CA ASN A 355 4.41 -1.03 36.18
C ASN A 355 3.93 -2.50 36.14
N ILE A 356 2.68 -2.71 36.53
CA ILE A 356 2.04 -4.04 36.58
C ILE A 356 2.08 -4.73 35.20
N TRP A 357 1.88 -3.98 34.12
CA TRP A 357 1.92 -4.55 32.76
C TRP A 357 3.33 -5.07 32.40
N ASP A 358 4.37 -4.32 32.78
CA ASP A 358 5.77 -4.65 32.53
C ASP A 358 6.24 -5.90 33.29
N PHE A 359 5.65 -6.16 34.46
CA PHE A 359 5.92 -7.34 35.28
C PHE A 359 5.08 -8.55 34.86
N ASP A 360 3.76 -8.38 34.71
CA ASP A 360 2.83 -9.50 34.51
C ASP A 360 2.59 -9.86 33.04
N SER A 361 2.48 -8.84 32.18
CA SER A 361 2.03 -9.00 30.79
C SER A 361 3.20 -9.12 29.82
N ARG A 362 4.23 -8.28 29.97
CA ARG A 362 5.39 -8.26 29.06
C ARG A 362 6.06 -9.63 28.93
N PRO A 363 6.35 -10.40 29.99
CA PRO A 363 6.99 -11.71 29.83
C PRO A 363 6.17 -12.69 28.99
N LYS A 364 4.84 -12.73 29.21
CA LYS A 364 3.92 -13.59 28.45
C LYS A 364 3.83 -13.19 26.99
N VAL A 365 3.81 -11.88 26.72
CA VAL A 365 3.83 -11.35 25.35
C VAL A 365 5.15 -11.71 24.66
N MET A 366 6.29 -11.50 25.32
CA MET A 366 7.60 -11.83 24.78
C MET A 366 7.73 -13.32 24.48
N GLU A 367 7.32 -14.20 25.41
CA GLU A 367 7.29 -15.64 25.21
C GLU A 367 6.43 -16.03 24.00
N THR A 368 5.21 -15.49 23.90
CA THR A 368 4.28 -15.78 22.79
C THR A 368 4.84 -15.33 21.43
N LEU A 369 5.59 -14.22 21.41
CA LEU A 369 6.23 -13.68 20.20
C LEU A 369 7.60 -14.30 19.92
N GLY A 370 8.13 -15.14 20.81
CA GLY A 370 9.43 -15.80 20.68
C GLY A 370 10.63 -14.87 20.90
N TYR A 371 10.53 -13.91 21.84
CA TYR A 371 11.60 -13.02 22.24
C TYR A 371 12.19 -13.40 23.62
N PRO A 372 13.46 -13.02 23.90
CA PRO A 372 14.43 -12.38 23.00
C PRO A 372 14.89 -13.31 21.89
N LEU A 373 15.31 -12.75 20.75
CA LEU A 373 15.87 -13.55 19.66
C LEU A 373 17.30 -14.02 20.01
N PRO A 374 17.73 -15.21 19.57
CA PRO A 374 19.09 -15.72 19.77
C PRO A 374 20.10 -15.05 18.81
N ILE A 375 20.01 -13.73 18.64
CA ILE A 375 20.90 -12.95 17.78
C ILE A 375 21.90 -12.26 18.70
N SER A 376 23.17 -12.60 18.56
CA SER A 376 24.29 -11.88 19.19
C SER A 376 24.90 -10.93 18.17
N ASP A 377 24.77 -9.62 18.39
CA ASP A 377 25.54 -8.63 17.64
C ASP A 377 27.03 -8.76 18.00
N ARG A 378 27.92 -8.15 17.20
CA ARG A 378 29.37 -8.17 17.48
C ARG A 378 29.73 -7.55 18.84
N ILE A 379 28.87 -6.67 19.34
CA ILE A 379 29.01 -5.90 20.58
C ILE A 379 27.80 -6.23 21.46
N ALA A 380 28.03 -6.71 22.68
CA ALA A 380 26.97 -7.19 23.56
C ALA A 380 26.02 -6.07 24.01
N GLU A 381 26.56 -4.87 24.19
CA GLU A 381 25.83 -3.66 24.57
C GLU A 381 24.76 -3.28 23.54
N ILE A 382 25.01 -3.55 22.25
CA ILE A 382 24.03 -3.29 21.17
C ILE A 382 22.87 -4.28 21.29
N THR A 383 23.15 -5.55 21.54
CA THR A 383 22.13 -6.57 21.76
C THR A 383 21.29 -6.25 23.00
N GLU A 384 21.92 -5.79 24.08
CA GLU A 384 21.21 -5.37 25.29
C GLU A 384 20.32 -4.15 25.03
N ALA A 385 20.85 -3.11 24.37
CA ALA A 385 20.08 -1.93 23.99
C ALA A 385 18.86 -2.27 23.13
N ARG A 386 19.02 -3.18 22.17
CA ARG A 386 17.92 -3.65 21.31
C ARG A 386 16.82 -4.34 22.12
N ASN A 387 17.17 -5.19 23.07
CA ASN A 387 16.21 -5.87 23.93
C ASN A 387 15.49 -4.88 24.87
N ILE A 388 16.18 -3.85 25.34
CA ILE A 388 15.60 -2.73 26.10
C ILE A 388 14.59 -1.95 25.26
N GLU A 389 14.94 -1.58 24.03
CA GLU A 389 14.08 -0.88 23.08
C GLU A 389 12.85 -1.70 22.72
N LEU A 390 13.03 -3.01 22.47
CA LEU A 390 11.94 -3.95 22.25
C LEU A 390 10.94 -3.94 23.41
N GLY A 391 11.42 -4.06 24.65
CA GLY A 391 10.56 -4.08 25.83
C GLY A 391 9.73 -2.79 25.98
N LEU A 392 10.37 -1.62 25.79
CA LEU A 392 9.69 -0.33 25.84
C LEU A 392 8.66 -0.17 24.73
N GLY A 393 9.04 -0.55 23.51
CA GLY A 393 8.17 -0.49 22.34
C GLY A 393 6.99 -1.45 22.43
N LEU A 394 7.17 -2.63 23.03
CA LEU A 394 6.10 -3.63 23.18
C LEU A 394 4.97 -3.05 24.02
N GLN A 395 5.27 -2.40 25.15
CA GLN A 395 4.22 -1.76 25.94
C GLN A 395 3.46 -0.71 25.12
N LEU A 396 4.17 0.10 24.32
CA LEU A 396 3.54 1.10 23.46
C LEU A 396 2.63 0.47 22.40
N CYS A 397 3.01 -0.67 21.82
CA CYS A 397 2.18 -1.41 20.84
C CYS A 397 0.81 -1.80 21.42
N PHE A 398 0.72 -2.07 22.72
CA PHE A 398 -0.53 -2.44 23.40
C PHE A 398 -1.27 -1.24 24.00
N LEU A 399 -0.71 -0.03 23.92
CA LEU A 399 -1.29 1.18 24.47
C LEU A 399 -2.27 1.85 23.50
N HIS A 400 -3.57 1.69 23.76
CA HIS A 400 -4.62 2.22 22.89
C HIS A 400 -4.73 3.76 22.97
N PRO A 401 -5.00 4.46 21.86
CA PRO A 401 -5.23 5.91 21.83
C PRO A 401 -6.19 6.47 22.89
N SER A 402 -7.12 5.67 23.39
CA SER A 402 -8.07 6.10 24.42
C SER A 402 -7.45 6.33 25.81
N LYS A 403 -6.23 5.84 26.08
CA LYS A 403 -5.63 5.92 27.43
C LYS A 403 -4.93 7.26 27.67
N TYR A 404 -3.87 7.55 26.90
CA TYR A 404 -3.01 8.72 27.15
C TYR A 404 -2.90 9.70 25.98
N LYS A 405 -3.55 9.47 24.84
CA LYS A 405 -3.36 10.32 23.64
C LYS A 405 -3.71 11.79 23.85
N PHE A 406 -4.69 12.07 24.72
CA PHE A 406 -5.10 13.44 25.04
C PHE A 406 -4.16 14.14 26.02
N GLU A 407 -3.35 13.39 26.75
CA GLU A 407 -2.29 13.91 27.63
C GLU A 407 -0.98 14.07 26.85
N HIS A 408 -0.63 13.07 26.03
CA HIS A 408 0.57 13.08 25.21
C HIS A 408 0.29 12.45 23.82
N PRO A 409 0.42 13.20 22.71
CA PRO A 409 -0.03 12.75 21.39
C PRO A 409 0.70 11.50 20.87
N ARG A 410 1.93 11.24 21.34
CA ARG A 410 2.74 10.07 20.97
C ARG A 410 2.60 8.85 21.90
N PHE A 411 1.90 8.95 23.04
CA PHE A 411 1.73 7.80 23.97
C PHE A 411 0.60 6.87 23.51
N CYS A 412 0.74 6.33 22.30
CA CYS A 412 -0.11 5.28 21.75
C CYS A 412 0.57 4.59 20.55
N PHE A 413 0.02 3.47 20.11
CA PHE A 413 0.60 2.65 19.05
C PHE A 413 0.53 3.25 17.62
N GLU A 414 -0.16 4.37 17.38
CA GLU A 414 -0.54 4.82 16.02
C GLU A 414 0.64 4.98 15.05
N ARG A 415 1.80 5.40 15.53
CA ARG A 415 3.00 5.59 14.70
C ARG A 415 3.62 4.25 14.31
N LEU A 416 3.71 3.32 15.25
CA LEU A 416 4.14 1.93 15.00
C LEU A 416 3.14 1.19 14.12
N GLU A 417 1.83 1.40 14.32
CA GLU A 417 0.78 0.88 13.43
C GLU A 417 1.01 1.34 11.99
N TYR A 418 1.31 2.63 11.80
CA TYR A 418 1.48 3.19 10.46
C TYR A 418 2.64 2.56 9.69
N VAL A 419 3.85 2.52 10.27
CA VAL A 419 4.99 1.87 9.62
C VAL A 419 4.79 0.34 9.52
N GLY A 420 4.19 -0.25 10.55
CA GLY A 420 3.87 -1.67 10.63
C GLY A 420 2.92 -2.16 9.54
N GLN A 421 1.90 -1.36 9.21
CA GLN A 421 1.02 -1.63 8.09
C GLN A 421 1.82 -1.65 6.77
N LYS A 422 2.73 -0.69 6.54
CA LYS A 422 3.48 -0.57 5.29
C LYS A 422 4.50 -1.68 5.10
N ILE A 423 5.23 -2.05 6.16
CA ILE A 423 6.18 -3.17 6.08
C ILE A 423 5.46 -4.50 5.93
N GLN A 424 4.30 -4.69 6.57
CA GLN A 424 3.46 -5.88 6.40
C GLN A 424 2.99 -6.02 4.94
N ASP A 425 2.57 -4.91 4.32
CA ASP A 425 2.16 -4.90 2.91
C ASP A 425 3.32 -5.31 1.99
N LEU A 426 4.53 -4.75 2.20
CA LEU A 426 5.72 -5.08 1.40
C LEU A 426 6.15 -6.55 1.59
N VAL A 427 6.24 -7.03 2.83
CA VAL A 427 6.65 -8.41 3.13
C VAL A 427 5.71 -9.43 2.49
N MET A 428 4.40 -9.20 2.56
CA MET A 428 3.43 -10.06 1.89
C MET A 428 3.55 -9.98 0.36
N ALA A 429 3.81 -8.80 -0.20
CA ALA A 429 4.00 -8.64 -1.64
C ALA A 429 5.22 -9.44 -2.15
N GLU A 430 6.36 -9.35 -1.46
CA GLU A 430 7.55 -10.15 -1.76
C GLU A 430 7.25 -11.64 -1.69
N ARG A 431 6.58 -12.10 -0.63
CA ARG A 431 6.22 -13.50 -0.44
C ARG A 431 5.33 -14.02 -1.57
N LEU A 432 4.33 -13.24 -1.97
CA LEU A 432 3.40 -13.63 -3.04
C LEU A 432 4.08 -13.68 -4.41
N LEU A 433 5.03 -12.77 -4.68
CA LEU A 433 5.82 -12.78 -5.91
C LEU A 433 6.66 -14.04 -6.03
N MET A 434 7.36 -14.43 -4.97
CA MET A 434 8.17 -15.64 -4.92
C MET A 434 7.32 -16.92 -4.98
N LYS A 435 6.14 -16.92 -4.34
CA LYS A 435 5.24 -18.09 -4.30
C LYS A 435 4.49 -18.33 -5.61
N HIS A 436 4.23 -17.27 -6.39
CA HIS A 436 3.42 -17.33 -7.60
C HIS A 436 4.15 -16.73 -8.79
N LEU A 437 5.15 -17.46 -9.30
CA LEU A 437 6.01 -17.02 -10.41
C LEU A 437 5.21 -16.67 -11.68
N ASP A 438 4.20 -17.46 -12.04
CA ASP A 438 3.42 -17.25 -13.28
C ASP A 438 2.29 -16.22 -13.14
N ALA A 439 1.99 -15.74 -11.94
CA ALA A 439 0.84 -14.89 -11.71
C ALA A 439 1.08 -13.44 -12.19
N PRO A 440 0.11 -12.83 -12.89
CA PRO A 440 0.20 -11.42 -13.26
C PRO A 440 0.02 -10.53 -12.02
N GLY A 441 0.61 -9.34 -12.05
CA GLY A 441 0.59 -8.39 -10.93
C GLY A 441 -0.81 -8.00 -10.45
N ARG A 442 -1.79 -7.88 -11.35
CA ARG A 442 -3.19 -7.62 -10.97
C ARG A 442 -3.79 -8.74 -10.13
N TRP A 443 -3.46 -9.99 -10.43
CA TRP A 443 -3.92 -11.13 -9.64
C TRP A 443 -3.23 -11.15 -8.27
N LEU A 444 -1.92 -10.86 -8.23
CA LEU A 444 -1.16 -10.73 -6.99
C LEU A 444 -1.75 -9.63 -6.08
N GLN A 445 -2.12 -8.49 -6.66
CA GLN A 445 -2.75 -7.40 -5.93
C GLN A 445 -4.07 -7.81 -5.30
N GLU A 446 -4.93 -8.51 -6.02
CA GLU A 446 -6.20 -9.01 -5.46
C GLU A 446 -5.95 -10.06 -4.36
N LYS A 447 -4.99 -10.97 -4.56
CA LYS A 447 -4.63 -11.96 -3.55
C LYS A 447 -4.06 -11.30 -2.29
N HIS A 448 -3.13 -10.35 -2.45
CA HIS A 448 -2.56 -9.55 -1.38
C HIS A 448 -3.64 -8.87 -0.53
N ARG A 449 -4.56 -8.16 -1.19
CA ARG A 449 -5.68 -7.49 -0.52
C ARG A 449 -6.57 -8.44 0.27
N ARG A 450 -6.82 -9.64 -0.25
CA ARG A 450 -7.63 -10.67 0.43
C ARG A 450 -6.93 -11.26 1.64
N THR A 451 -5.62 -11.48 1.56
CA THR A 451 -4.84 -12.02 2.68
C THR A 451 -4.72 -10.99 3.81
N LEU A 452 -4.46 -9.72 3.47
CA LEU A 452 -4.23 -8.66 4.45
C LEU A 452 -5.49 -7.85 4.80
N MET A 453 -6.69 -8.39 4.58
CA MET A 453 -7.92 -7.72 5.03
C MET A 453 -7.89 -7.57 6.56
N ASN A 454 -8.30 -6.41 7.08
CA ASN A 454 -8.33 -6.13 8.52
C ASN A 454 -9.05 -7.22 9.34
N LYS A 455 -10.09 -7.86 8.77
CA LYS A 455 -10.80 -8.97 9.41
C LYS A 455 -9.86 -10.13 9.79
N PHE A 456 -8.89 -10.44 8.94
CA PHE A 456 -7.91 -11.51 9.15
C PHE A 456 -6.74 -11.02 9.99
N CYS A 457 -6.22 -9.82 9.73
CA CYS A 457 -5.10 -9.27 10.48
C CYS A 457 -5.37 -9.32 11.99
N GLY A 458 -6.44 -8.69 12.51
CA GLY A 458 -6.71 -8.76 13.95
C GLY A 458 -7.11 -10.14 14.49
N ARG A 459 -7.38 -11.13 13.63
CA ARG A 459 -7.70 -12.51 14.06
C ARG A 459 -6.47 -13.20 14.63
N TYR A 460 -5.32 -13.10 13.97
CA TYR A 460 -4.11 -13.80 14.40
C TYR A 460 -3.66 -13.37 15.80
N LEU A 461 -3.76 -12.08 16.14
CA LEU A 461 -3.53 -11.57 17.50
C LEU A 461 -4.46 -12.21 18.54
N ARG A 462 -5.73 -12.40 18.17
CA ARG A 462 -6.73 -13.01 19.07
C ARG A 462 -6.52 -14.51 19.23
N ASP A 463 -6.16 -15.21 18.15
CA ASP A 463 -5.86 -16.64 18.15
C ASP A 463 -4.61 -16.94 19.01
N LYS A 464 -3.72 -15.95 19.19
CA LYS A 464 -2.58 -15.99 20.13
C LYS A 464 -2.90 -15.46 21.53
N HIS A 465 -4.16 -15.15 21.83
CA HIS A 465 -4.60 -14.57 23.11
C HIS A 465 -3.93 -13.24 23.50
N LEU A 466 -3.22 -12.59 22.58
CA LEU A 466 -2.50 -11.35 22.87
C LEU A 466 -3.44 -10.15 23.06
N HIS A 467 -4.66 -10.24 22.53
CA HIS A 467 -5.67 -9.18 22.68
C HIS A 467 -6.08 -8.86 24.12
N HIS A 468 -5.83 -9.76 25.09
CA HIS A 468 -6.10 -9.50 26.51
C HIS A 468 -5.13 -8.49 27.14
N PHE A 469 -3.98 -8.26 26.51
CA PHE A 469 -2.94 -7.34 27.03
C PHE A 469 -3.11 -5.90 26.54
N VAL A 470 -4.15 -5.60 25.76
CA VAL A 470 -4.40 -4.25 25.24
C VAL A 470 -4.87 -3.34 26.37
N ILE A 471 -4.20 -2.20 26.52
CA ILE A 471 -4.47 -1.21 27.56
C ILE A 471 -5.42 -0.15 26.99
N TYR A 472 -6.68 -0.16 27.41
CA TYR A 472 -7.65 0.89 27.08
C TYR A 472 -7.78 1.93 28.19
N GLY A 473 -8.42 3.06 27.88
CA GLY A 473 -8.86 4.01 28.90
C GLY A 473 -10.03 3.42 29.67
N GLU A 474 -10.19 3.78 30.94
CA GLU A 474 -11.19 3.20 31.85
C GLU A 474 -12.62 3.29 31.28
N LEU A 475 -12.98 4.44 30.72
CA LEU A 475 -14.29 4.67 30.08
C LEU A 475 -14.49 3.94 28.74
N ALA A 476 -13.41 3.36 28.19
CA ALA A 476 -13.40 2.71 26.90
C ALA A 476 -13.28 1.18 27.01
N GLN A 477 -12.65 0.64 28.06
CA GLN A 477 -12.38 -0.79 28.26
C GLN A 477 -13.61 -1.66 27.97
N ASP A 478 -14.71 -1.43 28.70
CA ASP A 478 -15.94 -2.21 28.57
C ASP A 478 -16.50 -2.19 27.15
N LYS A 479 -16.41 -1.03 26.46
CA LYS A 479 -16.90 -0.88 25.09
C LYS A 479 -16.09 -1.75 24.13
N TYR A 480 -14.77 -1.82 24.28
CA TYR A 480 -13.93 -2.62 23.40
C TYR A 480 -14.02 -4.12 23.70
N GLU A 481 -14.25 -4.51 24.95
CA GLU A 481 -14.44 -5.92 25.31
C GLU A 481 -15.73 -6.51 24.75
N HIS A 482 -16.84 -5.79 24.91
CA HIS A 482 -18.18 -6.25 24.56
C HIS A 482 -18.55 -5.97 23.09
N ASN A 483 -17.96 -4.95 22.46
CA ASN A 483 -18.29 -4.58 21.08
C ASN A 483 -17.25 -5.06 20.06
N ARG A 484 -17.57 -6.15 19.37
CA ARG A 484 -16.74 -6.72 18.30
C ARG A 484 -16.37 -5.71 17.20
N ARG A 485 -17.25 -4.74 16.88
CA ARG A 485 -16.98 -3.74 15.83
C ARG A 485 -15.86 -2.77 16.21
N LEU A 486 -15.68 -2.52 17.51
CA LEU A 486 -14.59 -1.69 18.05
C LEU A 486 -13.33 -2.53 18.30
N ARG A 487 -13.51 -3.74 18.84
CA ARG A 487 -12.42 -4.67 19.15
C ARG A 487 -11.60 -5.07 17.92
N ASN A 488 -12.26 -5.41 16.80
CA ASN A 488 -11.58 -5.96 15.64
C ASN A 488 -10.57 -4.95 15.02
N PRO A 489 -10.93 -3.68 14.77
CA PRO A 489 -9.97 -2.66 14.37
C PRO A 489 -8.82 -2.49 15.37
N ALA A 490 -9.10 -2.41 16.68
CA ALA A 490 -8.06 -2.24 17.69
C ALA A 490 -7.05 -3.40 17.69
N THR A 491 -7.52 -4.65 17.66
CA THR A 491 -6.63 -5.83 17.56
C THR A 491 -5.85 -5.87 16.24
N THR A 492 -6.39 -5.33 15.15
CA THR A 492 -5.65 -5.21 13.89
C THR A 492 -4.52 -4.20 14.02
N ALA A 493 -4.81 -3.04 14.61
CA ALA A 493 -3.86 -1.97 14.80
C ALA A 493 -2.71 -2.37 15.74
N VAL A 494 -3.01 -3.08 16.83
CA VAL A 494 -2.00 -3.63 17.75
C VAL A 494 -1.09 -4.62 17.02
N GLN A 495 -1.64 -5.51 16.19
CA GLN A 495 -0.82 -6.45 15.43
C GLN A 495 0.07 -5.75 14.41
N GLN A 496 -0.45 -4.75 13.71
CA GLN A 496 0.35 -3.91 12.83
C GLN A 496 1.43 -3.17 13.61
N ALA A 497 1.13 -2.64 14.80
CA ALA A 497 2.11 -1.99 15.66
C ALA A 497 3.22 -2.94 16.12
N ILE A 498 2.92 -4.21 16.41
CA ILE A 498 3.93 -5.23 16.71
C ILE A 498 4.85 -5.44 15.51
N HIS A 499 4.31 -5.54 14.29
CA HIS A 499 5.13 -5.61 13.08
C HIS A 499 5.97 -4.35 12.85
N GLY A 500 5.41 -3.17 13.18
CA GLY A 500 6.13 -1.91 13.12
C GLY A 500 7.31 -1.87 14.09
N LEU A 501 7.11 -2.34 15.32
CA LEU A 501 8.18 -2.44 16.31
C LEU A 501 9.27 -3.43 15.90
N ALA A 502 8.87 -4.63 15.46
CA ALA A 502 9.82 -5.62 14.96
C ALA A 502 10.66 -5.05 13.81
N TYR A 503 10.04 -4.27 12.93
CA TYR A 503 10.75 -3.60 11.86
C TYR A 503 11.76 -2.55 12.36
N THR A 504 11.38 -1.71 13.32
CA THR A 504 12.28 -0.68 13.83
C THR A 504 13.42 -1.22 14.70
N VAL A 505 13.25 -2.41 15.28
CA VAL A 505 14.22 -3.01 16.23
C VAL A 505 15.10 -4.09 15.58
N TYR A 506 14.53 -4.99 14.77
CA TYR A 506 15.24 -6.12 14.14
C TYR A 506 15.13 -6.11 12.60
N GLY A 507 14.45 -5.13 12.01
CA GLY A 507 14.32 -4.99 10.56
C GLY A 507 13.32 -5.95 9.91
N LYS A 508 13.32 -5.94 8.57
CA LYS A 508 12.41 -6.76 7.74
C LYS A 508 12.44 -8.27 8.05
N PRO A 509 13.58 -8.92 8.38
CA PRO A 509 13.61 -10.35 8.67
C PRO A 509 12.70 -10.76 9.83
N ASP A 510 12.66 -9.98 10.90
CA ASP A 510 11.83 -10.30 12.07
C ASP A 510 10.34 -10.12 11.77
N VAL A 511 9.97 -9.15 10.93
CA VAL A 511 8.59 -9.04 10.42
C VAL A 511 8.17 -10.29 9.65
N ARG A 512 9.06 -10.87 8.83
CA ARG A 512 8.77 -12.13 8.11
C ARG A 512 8.54 -13.28 9.07
N ARG A 513 9.40 -13.41 10.09
CA ARG A 513 9.29 -14.42 11.15
C ARG A 513 7.94 -14.28 11.86
N LEU A 514 7.59 -13.08 12.33
CA LEU A 514 6.32 -12.83 12.99
C LEU A 514 5.13 -13.16 12.09
N MET A 515 5.13 -12.69 10.84
CA MET A 515 4.01 -12.91 9.92
C MET A 515 3.82 -14.38 9.54
N PHE A 516 4.87 -15.14 9.31
CA PHE A 516 4.76 -16.48 8.73
C PHE A 516 5.00 -17.63 9.72
N GLU A 517 5.79 -17.42 10.77
CA GLU A 517 6.09 -18.46 11.76
C GLU A 517 5.25 -18.30 13.01
N VAL A 518 5.07 -17.06 13.50
CA VAL A 518 4.29 -16.81 14.72
C VAL A 518 2.81 -16.74 14.41
N PHE A 519 2.40 -15.82 13.52
CA PHE A 519 0.99 -15.55 13.23
C PHE A 519 0.41 -16.39 12.09
N ASP A 520 1.24 -17.06 11.29
CA ASP A 520 0.84 -17.92 10.17
C ASP A 520 -0.20 -17.27 9.23
N PHE A 521 0.17 -16.12 8.64
CA PHE A 521 -0.71 -15.37 7.73
C PHE A 521 -1.14 -16.15 6.47
N GLU A 522 -0.48 -17.27 6.15
CA GLU A 522 -0.88 -18.12 5.03
C GLU A 522 -2.10 -18.99 5.38
N GLN A 523 -2.32 -19.25 6.68
CA GLN A 523 -3.43 -20.03 7.17
C GLN A 523 -4.69 -19.17 7.37
N ILE A 524 -5.44 -18.97 6.28
CA ILE A 524 -6.70 -18.18 6.30
C ILE A 524 -7.87 -18.97 6.91
N GLN A 525 -7.83 -20.30 6.86
CA GLN A 525 -8.84 -21.20 7.44
C GLN A 525 -8.35 -21.79 8.77
N PRO A 526 -9.23 -21.99 9.78
CA PRO A 526 -8.82 -22.64 11.03
C PRO A 526 -8.17 -24.01 10.76
N LYS A 527 -7.14 -24.39 11.53
CA LYS A 527 -6.71 -25.80 11.59
C LYS A 527 -7.95 -26.61 11.96
N VAL A 528 -8.24 -27.65 11.19
CA VAL A 528 -9.20 -28.66 11.61
C VAL A 528 -8.61 -29.26 12.88
N VAL A 529 -9.26 -29.01 14.01
CA VAL A 529 -8.91 -29.60 15.31
C VAL A 529 -9.40 -31.03 15.32
#